data_AF-A0A7S3Y7G5-F1
#
_entry.id   AF-A0A7S3Y7G5-F1
#
_cell.length_a   1.000
_cell.length_b   1.000
_cell.length_c   1.000
_cell.angle_alpha   90.00
_cell.angle_beta   90.00
_cell.angle_gamma   90.00
#
_symmetry.space_group_name_H-M   'P 1'
#
loop_
_entity.id
_entity.type
_entity.pdbx_description
1 polymer ?
#
loop_
_entity_poly.entity_id
_entity_poly.type
_entity_poly.pdbx_seq_one_letter_code
_entity_poly.pdbx_strand_id
1 'polypeptide(L)'
;MPSTLEELHKRLTEAEKLFLAGHFQGAEAECKAILSDPYTKTDQQLHAHTTIVSIQAMFELKKSTKEIDGLMLDLYGSIVKMPYEVFSVWFQFKLHQRDLRSALKEGIDYISRNKHLMEQQQYDEFVQHFVFHCLTELGEYKQAMNFLSTSPTPLS
;
A
#
# COMPACT_ATOMS: atom_id res chain seq x y z
N MET A 1 -20.67 -19.91 -9.50
CA MET A 1 -19.63 -20.87 -9.05
C MET A 1 -18.40 -20.04 -8.72
N PRO A 2 -17.72 -20.27 -7.59
CA PRO A 2 -16.50 -19.53 -7.26
C PRO A 2 -15.39 -19.90 -8.26
N SER A 3 -14.52 -18.95 -8.58
CA SER A 3 -13.44 -19.17 -9.57
C SER A 3 -12.36 -20.10 -9.04
N THR A 4 -11.59 -20.71 -9.94
CA THR A 4 -10.35 -21.42 -9.56
C THR A 4 -9.22 -20.42 -9.29
N LEU A 5 -8.20 -20.83 -8.53
CA LEU A 5 -7.03 -19.97 -8.28
C LEU A 5 -6.33 -19.58 -9.60
N GLU A 6 -6.20 -20.51 -10.54
CA GLU A 6 -5.64 -20.27 -11.87
C GLU A 6 -6.45 -19.23 -12.66
N GLU A 7 -7.79 -19.30 -12.60
CA GLU A 7 -8.66 -18.28 -13.21
C GLU A 7 -8.44 -16.91 -12.59
N LEU A 8 -8.30 -16.82 -11.26
CA LEU A 8 -8.07 -15.55 -10.58
C LEU A 8 -6.71 -14.94 -10.97
N HIS A 9 -5.65 -15.74 -11.09
CA HIS A 9 -4.37 -15.25 -11.59
C HIS A 9 -4.47 -14.76 -13.05
N LYS A 10 -5.18 -15.49 -13.92
CA LYS A 10 -5.41 -15.05 -15.29
C LYS A 10 -6.15 -13.72 -15.36
N ARG A 11 -7.15 -13.52 -14.48
CA ARG A 11 -7.89 -12.26 -14.37
C ARG A 11 -7.02 -11.13 -13.85
N LEU A 12 -6.12 -11.40 -12.90
CA LEU A 12 -5.14 -10.41 -12.43
C LEU A 12 -4.22 -9.98 -13.58
N THR A 13 -3.70 -10.92 -14.37
CA THR A 13 -2.90 -10.59 -15.57
C THR A 13 -3.69 -9.75 -16.57
N GLU A 14 -5.00 -9.97 -16.70
CA GLU A 14 -5.83 -9.12 -17.56
C GLU A 14 -6.03 -7.71 -16.97
N ALA A 15 -6.24 -7.60 -15.65
CA ALA A 15 -6.32 -6.31 -14.96
C ALA A 15 -5.01 -5.50 -15.14
N GLU A 16 -3.85 -6.14 -15.06
CA GLU A 16 -2.54 -5.52 -15.33
C GLU A 16 -2.44 -5.01 -16.77
N LYS A 17 -2.86 -5.80 -17.76
CA LYS A 17 -2.88 -5.37 -19.17
C LYS A 17 -3.79 -4.17 -19.39
N LEU A 18 -4.98 -4.20 -18.80
CA LEU A 18 -5.91 -3.07 -18.84
C LEU A 18 -5.27 -1.82 -18.23
N PHE A 19 -4.62 -1.96 -17.07
CA PHE A 19 -3.91 -0.85 -16.42
C PHE A 19 -2.81 -0.28 -17.31
N LEU A 20 -1.92 -1.12 -17.85
CA LEU A 20 -0.82 -0.70 -18.72
C LEU A 20 -1.31 -0.06 -20.03
N ALA A 21 -2.50 -0.43 -20.51
CA ALA A 21 -3.16 0.18 -21.66
C ALA A 21 -3.90 1.49 -21.34
N GLY A 22 -3.89 1.95 -20.08
CA GLY A 22 -4.62 3.14 -19.63
C GLY A 22 -6.13 2.92 -19.40
N HIS A 23 -6.60 1.66 -19.45
CA HIS A 23 -7.99 1.29 -19.19
C HIS A 23 -8.25 1.11 -17.69
N PHE A 24 -8.01 2.16 -16.90
CA PHE A 24 -8.01 2.10 -15.43
C PHE A 24 -9.36 1.69 -14.82
N GLN A 25 -10.49 2.10 -15.40
CA GLN A 25 -11.82 1.66 -14.94
C GLN A 25 -12.01 0.15 -15.10
N GLY A 26 -11.49 -0.41 -16.20
CA GLY A 26 -11.52 -1.85 -16.46
C GLY A 26 -10.64 -2.61 -15.47
N ALA A 27 -9.42 -2.10 -15.23
CA ALA A 27 -8.50 -2.67 -14.24
C ALA A 27 -9.10 -2.66 -12.83
N GLU A 28 -9.66 -1.52 -12.38
CA GLU A 28 -10.34 -1.40 -11.07
C GLU A 28 -11.51 -2.40 -10.94
N ALA A 29 -12.32 -2.53 -11.99
CA ALA A 29 -13.46 -3.44 -11.99
C ALA A 29 -13.04 -4.92 -11.89
N GLU A 30 -12.01 -5.32 -12.63
CA GLU A 30 -11.46 -6.68 -12.54
C GLU A 30 -10.85 -6.95 -11.16
N CYS A 31 -10.03 -6.04 -10.64
CA CYS A 31 -9.45 -6.16 -9.31
C CYS A 31 -10.54 -6.29 -8.23
N LYS A 32 -11.60 -5.48 -8.29
CA LYS A 32 -12.73 -5.56 -7.35
C LYS A 32 -13.42 -6.92 -7.40
N ALA A 33 -13.58 -7.47 -8.60
CA ALA A 33 -14.22 -8.76 -8.80
C ALA A 33 -13.29 -9.96 -8.48
N ILE A 34 -11.98 -9.76 -8.41
CA ILE A 34 -11.03 -10.73 -7.84
C ILE A 34 -11.05 -10.66 -6.31
N LEU A 35 -11.01 -9.46 -5.72
CA LEU A 35 -10.99 -9.26 -4.27
C LEU A 35 -12.29 -9.70 -3.57
N SER A 36 -13.40 -9.74 -4.29
CA SER A 36 -14.68 -10.28 -3.80
C SER A 36 -14.76 -11.81 -3.83
N ASP A 37 -13.83 -12.49 -4.52
CA ASP A 37 -13.80 -13.95 -4.55
C ASP A 37 -13.24 -14.50 -3.21
N PRO A 38 -13.95 -15.44 -2.56
CA PRO A 38 -13.51 -16.02 -1.29
C PRO A 38 -12.10 -16.65 -1.35
N TYR A 39 -11.70 -17.20 -2.49
CA TYR A 39 -10.39 -17.85 -2.64
C TYR A 39 -9.23 -16.87 -2.67
N THR A 40 -9.47 -15.61 -3.02
CA THR A 40 -8.41 -14.59 -3.03
C THR A 40 -7.80 -14.42 -1.64
N LYS A 41 -8.55 -14.64 -0.55
CA LYS A 41 -8.01 -14.57 0.83
C LYS A 41 -7.13 -15.76 1.22
N THR A 42 -7.17 -16.83 0.43
CA THR A 42 -6.37 -18.05 0.68
C THR A 42 -4.98 -17.97 0.08
N ASP A 43 -4.78 -17.10 -0.92
CA ASP A 43 -3.49 -16.82 -1.54
C ASP A 43 -3.07 -15.38 -1.24
N GLN A 44 -2.11 -15.23 -0.32
CA GLN A 44 -1.64 -13.92 0.14
C GLN A 44 -0.99 -13.11 -0.97
N GLN A 45 -0.31 -13.76 -1.93
CA GLN A 45 0.39 -13.08 -3.01
C GLN A 45 -0.61 -12.52 -4.03
N LEU A 46 -1.59 -13.33 -4.44
CA LEU A 46 -2.70 -12.89 -5.27
C LEU A 46 -3.45 -11.74 -4.62
N HIS A 47 -3.76 -11.84 -3.33
CA HIS A 47 -4.47 -10.81 -2.58
C HIS A 47 -3.71 -9.48 -2.57
N ALA A 48 -2.43 -9.51 -2.20
CA ALA A 48 -1.57 -8.33 -2.14
C ALA A 48 -1.41 -7.69 -3.52
N HIS A 49 -1.12 -8.49 -4.55
CA HIS A 49 -0.91 -7.98 -5.90
C HIS A 49 -2.18 -7.36 -6.49
N THR A 50 -3.32 -8.03 -6.33
CA THR A 50 -4.61 -7.48 -6.77
C THR A 50 -4.94 -6.18 -6.05
N THR A 51 -4.61 -6.08 -4.75
CA THR A 51 -4.79 -4.84 -3.98
C THR A 51 -3.93 -3.71 -4.54
N ILE A 52 -2.65 -3.98 -4.86
CA ILE A 52 -1.72 -2.99 -5.42
C ILE A 52 -2.25 -2.42 -6.74
N VAL A 53 -2.62 -3.30 -7.68
CA VAL A 53 -3.17 -2.87 -8.98
C VAL A 53 -4.46 -2.06 -8.79
N SER A 54 -5.31 -2.45 -7.82
CA SER A 54 -6.52 -1.69 -7.49
C SER A 54 -6.19 -0.28 -6.99
N ILE A 55 -5.23 -0.12 -6.08
CA ILE A 55 -4.82 1.21 -5.57
C ILE A 55 -4.28 2.07 -6.72
N GLN A 56 -3.42 1.51 -7.57
CA GLN A 56 -2.85 2.21 -8.71
C GLN A 56 -3.93 2.66 -9.70
N ALA A 57 -4.87 1.78 -10.04
CA ALA A 57 -6.00 2.12 -10.90
C ALA A 57 -6.86 3.23 -10.29
N MET A 58 -7.17 3.16 -8.99
CA MET A 58 -7.92 4.19 -8.27
C MET A 58 -7.20 5.53 -8.27
N PHE A 59 -5.87 5.53 -8.14
CA PHE A 59 -5.06 6.76 -8.23
C PHE A 59 -5.18 7.42 -9.60
N GLU A 60 -4.99 6.65 -10.68
CA GLU A 60 -5.11 7.17 -12.05
C GLU A 60 -6.53 7.68 -12.36
N LEU A 61 -7.53 7.08 -11.74
CA LEU A 61 -8.93 7.53 -11.79
C LEU A 61 -9.21 8.75 -10.90
N LYS A 62 -8.20 9.30 -10.22
CA LYS A 62 -8.30 10.46 -9.32
C LYS A 62 -9.31 10.24 -8.19
N LYS A 63 -9.42 9.00 -7.70
CA LYS A 63 -10.21 8.67 -6.51
C LYS A 63 -9.66 9.41 -5.30
N SER A 64 -10.54 9.72 -4.37
CA SER A 64 -10.17 10.42 -3.14
C SER A 64 -9.38 9.51 -2.20
N THR A 65 -8.54 10.10 -1.34
CA THR A 65 -7.82 9.35 -0.30
C THR A 65 -8.76 8.54 0.59
N LYS A 66 -9.92 9.10 0.90
CA LYS A 66 -10.96 8.44 1.70
C LYS A 66 -11.50 7.15 1.07
N GLU A 67 -11.65 7.10 -0.26
CA GLU A 67 -12.12 5.90 -0.95
C GLU A 67 -11.08 4.78 -0.88
N ILE A 68 -9.80 5.12 -1.08
CA ILE A 68 -8.71 4.14 -1.00
C ILE A 68 -8.54 3.67 0.45
N ASP A 69 -8.61 4.58 1.43
CA ASP A 69 -8.57 4.24 2.85
C ASP A 69 -9.73 3.31 3.25
N GLY A 70 -10.93 3.52 2.67
CA GLY A 70 -12.07 2.63 2.84
C GLY A 70 -11.78 1.22 2.33
N LEU A 71 -11.27 1.07 1.11
CA LEU A 71 -10.87 -0.23 0.55
C LEU A 71 -9.85 -0.93 1.44
N MET A 72 -8.84 -0.18 1.88
CA MET A 72 -7.78 -0.67 2.75
C MET A 72 -8.31 -1.20 4.10
N LEU A 73 -9.23 -0.48 4.72
CA LEU A 73 -9.89 -0.89 5.95
C LEU A 73 -10.80 -2.10 5.75
N ASP A 74 -11.53 -2.18 4.63
CA ASP A 74 -12.40 -3.32 4.33
C ASP A 74 -11.61 -4.62 4.11
N LEU A 75 -10.45 -4.54 3.47
CA LEU A 75 -9.62 -5.70 3.16
C LEU A 75 -8.81 -6.20 4.37
N TYR A 76 -8.15 -5.29 5.10
CA TYR A 76 -7.19 -5.65 6.15
C TYR A 76 -7.68 -5.36 7.58
N GLY A 77 -8.78 -4.63 7.73
CA GLY A 77 -9.32 -4.16 9.01
C GLY A 77 -8.51 -3.05 9.68
N SER A 78 -7.23 -2.86 9.31
CA SER A 78 -6.35 -1.83 9.84
C SER A 78 -5.10 -1.68 8.95
N ILE A 79 -4.61 -0.44 8.79
CA ILE A 79 -3.40 -0.13 7.99
C ILE A 79 -2.17 -0.92 8.45
N VAL A 80 -1.99 -1.07 9.77
CA VAL A 80 -0.82 -1.79 10.33
C VAL A 80 -0.83 -3.31 10.09
N LYS A 81 -1.92 -3.87 9.53
CA LYS A 81 -2.02 -5.30 9.17
C LYS A 81 -1.73 -5.56 7.69
N MET A 82 -1.51 -4.51 6.89
CA MET A 82 -1.19 -4.66 5.48
C MET A 82 0.18 -5.32 5.32
N PRO A 83 0.38 -6.12 4.26
CA PRO A 83 1.71 -6.46 3.78
C PRO A 83 2.50 -5.19 3.40
N TYR A 84 3.83 -5.25 3.51
CA TYR A 84 4.70 -4.09 3.26
C TYR A 84 4.52 -3.52 1.85
N GLU A 85 4.40 -4.38 0.84
CA GLU A 85 4.27 -3.99 -0.56
C GLU A 85 2.99 -3.19 -0.80
N VAL A 86 1.89 -3.62 -0.18
CA VAL A 86 0.59 -2.94 -0.25
C VAL A 86 0.66 -1.60 0.49
N PHE A 87 1.21 -1.61 1.71
CA PHE A 87 1.35 -0.40 2.51
C PHE A 87 2.24 0.64 1.82
N SER A 88 3.35 0.24 1.21
CA SER A 88 4.27 1.15 0.50
C SER A 88 3.57 1.87 -0.65
N VAL A 89 2.81 1.15 -1.48
CA VAL A 89 2.04 1.74 -2.58
C VAL A 89 0.95 2.68 -2.08
N TRP A 90 0.20 2.27 -1.05
CA TRP A 90 -0.82 3.13 -0.43
C TRP A 90 -0.21 4.39 0.21
N PHE A 91 0.94 4.27 0.87
CA PHE A 91 1.65 5.38 1.49
C PHE A 91 2.15 6.38 0.43
N GLN A 92 2.75 5.89 -0.65
CA GLN A 92 3.13 6.72 -1.79
C GLN A 92 1.93 7.46 -2.38
N PHE A 93 0.78 6.81 -2.48
CA PHE A 93 -0.45 7.48 -2.94
C PHE A 93 -0.85 8.65 -2.03
N LYS A 94 -0.82 8.50 -0.70
CA LYS A 94 -1.11 9.61 0.22
C LYS A 94 -0.14 10.78 0.05
N LEU A 95 1.15 10.49 -0.16
CA LEU A 95 2.15 11.52 -0.45
C LEU A 95 1.83 12.28 -1.75
N HIS A 96 1.46 11.57 -2.82
CA HIS A 96 1.08 12.18 -4.10
C HIS A 96 -0.17 13.07 -3.98
N GLN A 97 -1.15 12.65 -3.18
CA GLN A 97 -2.38 13.40 -2.92
C GLN A 97 -2.17 14.57 -1.93
N ARG A 98 -0.93 14.83 -1.49
CA ARG A 98 -0.59 15.86 -0.50
C ARG A 98 -1.35 15.70 0.82
N ASP A 99 -1.79 14.48 1.14
CA ASP A 99 -2.39 14.14 2.43
C ASP A 99 -1.29 13.84 3.45
N LEU A 100 -0.38 14.79 3.60
CA LEU A 100 0.89 14.59 4.28
C LEU A 100 0.69 14.32 5.77
N ARG A 101 -0.28 14.96 6.43
CA ARG A 101 -0.54 14.77 7.86
C ARG A 101 -1.07 13.36 8.17
N SER A 102 -1.92 12.81 7.31
CA SER A 102 -2.38 11.42 7.45
C SER A 102 -1.24 10.45 7.19
N ALA A 103 -0.53 10.64 6.06
CA ALA A 103 0.62 9.82 5.68
C ALA A 103 1.65 9.74 6.81
N LEU A 104 2.00 10.88 7.40
CA LEU A 104 2.91 11.01 8.53
C LEU A 104 2.52 10.14 9.72
N LYS A 105 1.26 10.29 10.18
CA LYS A 105 0.74 9.57 11.34
C LYS A 105 0.70 8.06 11.08
N GLU A 106 0.11 7.68 9.97
CA GLU A 106 -0.11 6.27 9.63
C GLU A 106 1.19 5.55 9.27
N GLY A 107 2.14 6.27 8.66
CA GLY A 107 3.47 5.76 8.37
C GLY A 107 4.26 5.42 9.64
N ILE A 108 4.18 6.27 10.66
CA ILE A 108 4.80 5.99 11.96
C ILE A 108 4.07 4.87 12.70
N ASP A 109 2.74 4.87 12.68
CA ASP A 109 1.95 3.79 13.27
C ASP A 109 2.29 2.43 12.63
N TYR A 110 2.53 2.40 11.32
CA TYR A 110 2.94 1.19 10.60
C TYR A 110 4.35 0.73 10.98
N ILE A 111 5.38 1.58 10.84
CA ILE A 111 6.76 1.19 11.16
C ILE A 111 6.86 0.73 12.62
N SER A 112 6.25 1.47 13.55
CA SER A 112 6.35 1.17 14.98
C SER A 112 5.88 -0.25 15.33
N ARG A 113 4.97 -0.81 14.53
CA ARG A 113 4.43 -2.16 14.69
C ARG A 113 5.12 -3.20 13.82
N ASN A 114 5.59 -2.82 12.62
CA ASN A 114 6.05 -3.76 11.60
C ASN A 114 7.56 -3.73 11.34
N LYS A 115 8.33 -2.82 11.95
CA LYS A 115 9.80 -2.73 11.78
C LYS A 115 10.53 -4.07 11.80
N HIS A 116 10.11 -4.99 12.68
CA HIS A 116 10.76 -6.29 12.88
C HIS A 116 10.40 -7.35 11.82
N LEU A 117 9.39 -7.07 11.00
CA LEU A 117 8.95 -7.92 9.89
C LEU A 117 9.51 -7.44 8.54
N MET A 118 10.12 -6.25 8.53
CA MET A 118 10.69 -5.65 7.32
C MET A 118 12.15 -6.08 7.18
N GLU A 119 12.56 -6.36 5.95
CA GLU A 119 13.97 -6.48 5.63
C GLU A 119 14.65 -5.11 5.78
N GLN A 120 15.96 -5.12 6.02
CA GLN A 120 16.73 -3.89 6.21
C GLN A 120 16.60 -2.95 5.01
N GLN A 121 16.66 -3.48 3.78
CA GLN A 121 16.50 -2.70 2.56
C GLN A 121 15.11 -2.04 2.48
N GLN A 122 14.05 -2.78 2.80
CA GLN A 122 12.68 -2.25 2.81
C GLN A 122 12.50 -1.13 3.84
N TYR A 123 13.10 -1.30 5.02
CA TYR A 123 13.10 -0.27 6.05
C TYR A 123 13.82 0.99 5.58
N ASP A 124 15.01 0.85 5.01
CA ASP A 124 15.81 1.98 4.54
C ASP A 124 15.10 2.75 3.41
N GLU A 125 14.50 2.04 2.45
CA GLU A 125 13.71 2.63 1.37
C GLU A 125 12.49 3.39 1.91
N PHE A 126 11.71 2.78 2.81
CA PHE A 126 10.56 3.45 3.42
C PHE A 126 10.98 4.72 4.16
N VAL A 127 12.02 4.62 5.00
CA VAL A 127 12.53 5.75 5.79
C VAL A 127 12.95 6.89 4.88
N GLN A 128 13.63 6.57 3.78
CA GLN A 128 14.02 7.57 2.78
C GLN A 128 12.78 8.30 2.22
N HIS A 129 11.78 7.57 1.73
CA HIS A 129 10.55 8.17 1.20
C HIS A 129 9.80 9.01 2.25
N PHE A 130 9.71 8.49 3.47
CA PHE A 130 9.05 9.13 4.60
C PHE A 130 9.72 10.46 4.96
N VAL A 131 11.05 10.48 5.03
CA VAL A 131 11.83 11.70 5.29
C VAL A 131 11.61 12.71 4.19
N PHE A 132 11.93 12.36 2.94
CA PHE A 132 11.95 13.33 1.85
C PHE A 132 10.57 13.94 1.58
N HIS A 133 9.53 13.11 1.52
CA HIS A 133 8.22 13.56 1.05
C HIS A 133 7.28 13.99 2.18
N CYS A 134 7.54 13.60 3.43
CA CYS A 134 6.62 13.87 4.53
C CYS A 134 7.24 14.82 5.57
N LEU A 135 8.42 14.49 6.08
CA LEU A 135 9.04 15.21 7.19
C LEU A 135 9.61 16.55 6.80
N THR A 136 10.28 16.63 5.64
CA THR A 136 10.84 17.88 5.14
C THR A 136 9.77 18.93 4.86
N GLU A 137 8.60 18.50 4.37
CA GLU A 137 7.52 19.42 3.96
C GLU A 137 6.69 19.93 5.14
N LEU A 138 6.42 19.07 6.13
CA LEU A 138 5.55 19.44 7.25
C LEU A 138 6.30 20.11 8.40
N GLY A 139 7.62 19.92 8.51
CA GLY A 139 8.43 20.45 9.62
C GLY A 139 8.03 19.92 11.01
N GLU A 140 7.03 19.04 11.08
CA GLU A 140 6.34 18.70 12.32
C GLU A 140 5.67 17.31 12.28
N TYR A 141 6.21 16.40 13.09
CA TYR A 141 5.51 15.33 13.85
C TYR A 141 6.38 15.07 15.08
N LYS A 142 6.49 16.08 15.97
CA LYS A 142 7.64 16.44 16.88
C LYS A 142 8.96 15.71 16.57
N GLN A 143 9.42 16.01 15.35
CA GLN A 143 10.56 15.49 14.58
C GLN A 143 10.47 14.04 14.10
N ALA A 144 9.29 13.64 13.67
CA ALA A 144 8.97 12.32 13.15
C ALA A 144 9.11 11.11 14.06
N MET A 145 9.16 11.13 15.40
CA MET A 145 9.27 12.11 16.49
C MET A 145 10.66 12.09 17.24
N ASN A 146 11.75 12.57 16.66
CA ASN A 146 13.18 12.35 16.98
C ASN A 146 13.88 11.14 16.32
N PHE A 147 13.24 10.13 15.72
CA PHE A 147 12.49 9.03 16.36
C PHE A 147 12.74 7.69 15.73
N LEU A 148 13.00 7.68 14.44
CA LEU A 148 13.82 6.57 14.01
C LEU A 148 15.09 6.51 14.91
N SER A 149 15.45 7.62 15.62
CA SER A 149 16.36 7.71 16.78
C SER A 149 16.30 6.51 17.70
N THR A 150 17.31 5.66 17.78
CA THR A 150 18.68 5.70 17.25
C THR A 150 18.98 4.31 16.69
N SER A 151 19.68 4.24 15.55
CA SER A 151 20.03 2.98 14.88
C SER A 151 20.66 1.93 15.83
N PRO A 152 20.46 0.62 15.62
CA PRO A 152 21.45 -0.35 16.07
C PRO A 152 22.80 -0.03 15.42
N THR A 153 23.84 -0.01 16.25
CA THR A 153 25.25 0.21 15.91
C THR A 153 25.67 -0.67 14.72
N PRO A 154 26.56 -0.19 13.82
CA PRO A 154 26.93 -0.93 12.62
C PRO A 154 27.42 -2.33 12.97
N LEU A 155 27.02 -3.34 12.20
CA LEU A 155 27.84 -4.53 12.07
C LEU A 155 29.12 -4.10 11.33
N SER A 156 30.17 -3.95 12.13
CA SER A 156 31.57 -3.85 11.76
C SER A 156 32.03 -4.99 10.85
#